data_AF-A0A6L6HTI4-F1
#
_entry.id   AF-A0A6L6HTI4-F1
#
_cell.length_a   1.000
_cell.length_b   1.000
_cell.length_c   1.000
_cell.angle_alpha   90.00
_cell.angle_beta   90.00
_cell.angle_gamma   90.00
#
_symmetry.space_group_name_H-M   'P 1'
#
loop_
_entity.id
_entity.type
_entity.pdbx_description
1 polymer ?
#
loop_
_entity_poly.entity_id
_entity_poly.type
_entity_poly.pdbx_seq_one_letter_code
_entity_poly.pdbx_strand_id
1 'polypeptide(L)'
;MFTKLNRWRLARQKLTPSERTEAVRRLRAGGTVQTVAEAVGASKETISKVRQHEIRSRDSATTDGKPVSARLTPAEIDQLEWLKAHFGLGSNSDAIRALVRAASGMLEFDPVTAEKLNEVRGELRKIGVNVNQIALASNRGRIDLARQEWQAVDELRRAFPRVEGYLRAVVNEQRRRGTRLFQKFIEAGRG
;
A
#
# COMPACT_ATOMS: atom_id res chain seq x y z
N MET A 1 31.02 -5.01 -60.23
CA MET A 1 30.82 -3.67 -59.64
C MET A 1 29.32 -3.40 -59.60
N PHE A 2 28.63 -3.87 -58.56
CA PHE A 2 27.18 -3.67 -58.40
C PHE A 2 26.91 -2.78 -57.21
N THR A 3 26.44 -1.58 -57.54
CA THR A 3 26.24 -0.44 -56.69
C THR A 3 24.93 -0.61 -55.91
N LYS A 4 25.02 -0.45 -54.59
CA LYS A 4 24.01 0.03 -53.63
C LYS A 4 22.55 -0.05 -54.09
N LEU A 5 21.77 -1.00 -53.56
CA LEU A 5 20.34 -0.82 -53.35
C LEU A 5 19.87 -1.61 -52.11
N ASN A 6 18.89 -1.06 -51.40
CA ASN A 6 18.17 -1.62 -50.25
C ASN A 6 18.79 -1.44 -48.86
N ARG A 7 19.24 -0.22 -48.58
CA ARG A 7 18.94 0.42 -47.29
C ARG A 7 17.44 0.80 -47.34
N TRP A 8 16.64 0.51 -46.31
CA TRP A 8 15.18 0.79 -46.20
C TRP A 8 14.19 -0.29 -46.70
N ARG A 9 14.20 -1.49 -46.10
CA ARG A 9 12.99 -2.33 -45.94
C ARG A 9 13.23 -3.51 -44.98
N LEU A 10 13.59 -3.22 -43.73
CA LEU A 10 13.35 -4.17 -42.64
C LEU A 10 12.04 -3.75 -42.00
N ALA A 11 10.97 -4.46 -42.37
CA ALA A 11 9.68 -4.37 -41.71
C ALA A 11 9.87 -4.37 -40.18
N ARG A 12 9.06 -3.61 -39.44
CA ARG A 12 8.97 -3.70 -37.97
C ARG A 12 8.53 -5.11 -37.60
N GLN A 13 9.47 -6.04 -37.58
CA GLN A 13 9.25 -7.44 -37.25
C GLN A 13 8.90 -7.47 -35.76
N LYS A 14 7.64 -7.74 -35.47
CA LYS A 14 7.20 -8.00 -34.09
C LYS A 14 7.98 -9.22 -33.62
N LEU A 15 8.69 -9.08 -32.49
CA LEU A 15 9.37 -10.20 -31.83
C LEU A 15 8.40 -11.37 -31.68
N THR A 16 8.81 -12.54 -32.14
CA THR A 16 8.10 -13.78 -31.85
C THR A 16 8.18 -14.10 -30.34
N PRO A 17 7.27 -14.92 -29.79
CA PRO A 17 7.28 -15.27 -28.37
C PRO A 17 8.60 -15.90 -27.87
N SER A 18 9.28 -16.68 -28.74
CA SER A 18 10.58 -17.30 -28.44
C SER A 18 11.70 -16.26 -28.41
N GLU A 19 11.77 -15.37 -29.41
CA GLU A 19 12.74 -14.26 -29.48
C GLU A 19 12.57 -13.28 -28.32
N ARG A 20 11.32 -13.03 -27.88
CA ARG A 20 11.01 -12.19 -26.72
C ARG A 20 11.54 -12.83 -25.43
N THR A 21 11.35 -14.14 -25.26
CA THR A 21 11.88 -14.89 -24.12
C THR A 21 13.41 -14.86 -24.09
N GLU A 22 14.05 -15.03 -25.25
CA GLU A 22 15.50 -14.96 -25.39
C GLU A 22 16.06 -13.57 -25.07
N ALA A 23 15.41 -12.52 -25.58
CA ALA A 23 15.78 -11.13 -25.29
C ALA A 23 15.72 -10.83 -23.79
N VAL A 24 14.65 -11.26 -23.10
CA VAL A 24 14.52 -11.07 -21.65
C VAL A 24 15.61 -11.84 -20.88
N ARG A 25 15.92 -13.07 -21.28
CA ARG A 25 16.99 -13.87 -20.66
C ARG A 25 18.35 -13.18 -20.76
N ARG A 26 18.72 -12.70 -21.94
CA ARG A 26 20.01 -12.04 -22.19
C ARG A 26 20.12 -10.68 -21.51
N LEU A 27 19.03 -9.91 -21.47
CA LEU A 27 19.01 -8.64 -20.73
C LEU A 27 19.15 -8.85 -19.21
N ARG A 28 18.59 -9.93 -18.65
CA ARG A 28 18.77 -10.28 -17.22
C ARG A 28 20.18 -10.75 -16.90
N ALA A 29 20.85 -11.39 -17.84
CA ALA A 29 22.26 -11.78 -17.72
C ALA A 29 23.23 -10.58 -17.83
N GLY A 30 22.72 -9.33 -17.83
CA GLY A 30 23.54 -8.11 -17.90
C GLY A 30 23.82 -7.60 -19.32
N GLY A 31 23.21 -8.20 -20.35
CA GLY A 31 23.36 -7.76 -21.73
C GLY A 31 22.83 -6.33 -21.94
N THR A 32 23.54 -5.54 -22.73
CA THR A 32 23.09 -4.19 -23.09
C THR A 32 22.01 -4.25 -24.16
N VAL A 33 21.19 -3.20 -24.27
CA VAL A 33 20.11 -3.12 -25.28
C VAL A 33 20.66 -3.31 -26.70
N GLN A 34 21.90 -2.88 -26.94
CA GLN A 34 22.57 -3.04 -28.22
C GLN A 34 22.97 -4.49 -28.49
N THR A 35 23.65 -5.15 -27.55
CA THR A 35 24.12 -6.52 -27.76
C THR A 35 22.96 -7.50 -27.87
N VAL A 36 21.87 -7.27 -27.15
CA VAL A 36 20.66 -8.09 -27.24
C VAL A 36 19.88 -7.85 -28.54
N ALA A 37 19.84 -6.62 -29.03
CA ALA A 37 19.21 -6.27 -30.32
C ALA A 37 19.89 -6.99 -31.48
N GLU A 38 21.22 -6.95 -31.54
CA GLU A 38 22.02 -7.62 -32.56
C GLU A 38 21.83 -9.13 -32.52
N ALA A 39 21.80 -9.71 -31.32
CA ALA A 39 21.76 -11.15 -31.13
C ALA A 39 20.36 -11.79 -31.29
N VAL A 40 19.30 -10.97 -31.31
CA VAL A 40 17.89 -11.39 -31.54
C VAL A 40 17.36 -10.86 -32.89
N GLY A 41 18.17 -10.09 -33.64
CA GLY A 41 17.75 -9.51 -34.93
C GLY A 41 16.65 -8.45 -34.82
N ALA A 42 16.50 -7.83 -33.65
CA ALA A 42 15.45 -6.85 -33.37
C ALA A 42 16.01 -5.43 -33.28
N SER A 43 15.16 -4.41 -33.47
CA SER A 43 15.60 -3.02 -33.33
C SER A 43 15.91 -2.67 -31.86
N LYS A 44 16.88 -1.77 -31.65
CA LYS A 44 17.26 -1.26 -30.31
C LYS A 44 16.06 -0.69 -29.55
N GLU A 45 15.14 -0.01 -30.25
CA GLU A 45 13.92 0.54 -29.66
C GLU A 45 12.99 -0.57 -29.13
N THR A 46 12.89 -1.69 -29.86
CA THR A 46 12.04 -2.82 -29.44
C THR A 46 12.62 -3.51 -28.20
N ILE A 47 13.93 -3.72 -28.16
CA ILE A 47 14.61 -4.28 -26.98
C ILE A 47 14.57 -3.30 -25.79
N SER A 48 14.63 -1.98 -26.04
CA SER A 48 14.46 -0.96 -24.99
C SER A 48 13.07 -1.04 -24.36
N LYS A 49 12.01 -1.16 -25.16
CA LYS A 49 10.63 -1.37 -24.67
C LYS A 49 10.49 -2.68 -23.89
N VAL A 50 11.10 -3.77 -24.36
CA VAL A 50 11.14 -5.05 -23.63
C VAL A 50 11.84 -4.88 -22.27
N ARG A 51 13.00 -4.21 -22.22
CA ARG A 51 13.71 -3.93 -20.97
C ARG A 51 12.86 -3.07 -20.02
N GLN A 52 12.18 -2.05 -20.54
CA GLN A 52 11.33 -1.16 -19.74
C GLN A 52 10.11 -1.90 -19.17
N HIS A 53 9.42 -2.72 -19.96
CA HIS A 53 8.21 -3.43 -19.51
C HIS A 53 8.50 -4.70 -18.71
N GLU A 54 9.53 -5.48 -19.04
CA GLU A 54 9.74 -6.82 -18.45
C GLU A 54 10.78 -6.86 -17.34
N ILE A 55 11.69 -5.89 -17.30
CA ILE A 55 12.83 -5.88 -16.35
C ILE A 55 12.65 -4.76 -15.34
N ARG A 56 12.47 -3.51 -15.81
CA ARG A 56 12.21 -2.39 -14.88
C ARG A 56 10.88 -2.53 -14.13
N SER A 57 9.86 -3.17 -14.71
CA SER A 57 8.60 -3.45 -13.99
C SER A 57 8.73 -4.54 -12.92
N ARG A 58 9.82 -5.34 -12.92
CA ARG A 58 10.07 -6.38 -11.90
C ARG A 58 10.96 -5.86 -10.77
N ASP A 59 11.89 -4.94 -11.06
CA ASP A 59 12.76 -4.34 -10.03
C ASP A 59 12.02 -3.34 -9.12
N SER A 60 10.81 -2.88 -9.49
CA SER A 60 9.94 -2.10 -8.60
C SER A 60 9.09 -2.95 -7.65
N ALA A 61 9.13 -4.29 -7.76
CA ALA A 61 8.37 -5.18 -6.88
C ALA A 61 9.10 -5.32 -5.53
N THR A 62 8.89 -4.36 -4.63
CA THR A 62 9.40 -4.39 -3.26
C THR A 62 8.64 -5.40 -2.37
N THR A 63 8.00 -6.43 -2.92
CA THR A 63 7.17 -7.39 -2.17
C THR A 63 7.03 -8.71 -2.94
N ASP A 64 7.24 -9.84 -2.26
CA ASP A 64 7.16 -11.25 -2.73
C ASP A 64 5.80 -11.72 -3.31
N GLY A 65 5.04 -10.84 -3.97
CA GLY A 65 3.70 -11.15 -4.48
C GLY A 65 3.72 -11.88 -5.82
N LYS A 66 2.83 -12.87 -5.99
CA LYS A 66 2.53 -13.46 -7.31
C LYS A 66 1.56 -12.56 -8.08
N PRO A 67 1.73 -12.36 -9.40
CA PRO A 67 0.81 -11.56 -10.20
C PRO A 67 -0.55 -12.26 -10.33
N VAL A 68 -1.63 -11.49 -10.19
CA VAL A 68 -3.01 -11.92 -10.43
C VAL A 68 -3.55 -11.10 -11.61
N SER A 69 -4.18 -11.76 -12.58
CA SER A 69 -4.83 -11.10 -13.73
C SER A 69 -6.33 -11.35 -13.72
N ALA A 70 -7.09 -10.30 -14.03
CA ALA A 70 -8.54 -10.33 -14.16
C ALA A 70 -8.97 -9.54 -15.40
N ARG A 71 -10.08 -9.94 -16.02
CA ARG A 71 -10.73 -9.14 -17.07
C ARG A 71 -11.79 -8.28 -16.42
N LEU A 72 -11.77 -6.99 -16.72
CA LEU A 72 -12.74 -6.01 -16.26
C LEU A 72 -13.37 -5.35 -17.50
N THR A 73 -14.66 -5.08 -17.39
CA THR A 73 -15.39 -4.22 -18.32
C THR A 73 -14.91 -2.77 -18.20
N PRO A 74 -15.15 -1.90 -19.20
CA PRO A 74 -14.79 -0.49 -19.11
C PRO A 74 -15.37 0.22 -17.87
N ALA A 75 -16.64 -0.05 -17.53
CA ALA A 75 -17.29 0.53 -16.36
C ALA A 75 -16.61 0.10 -15.04
N GLU A 76 -16.17 -1.16 -14.95
CA GLU A 76 -15.42 -1.64 -13.78
C GLU A 76 -14.01 -1.03 -13.69
N ILE A 77 -13.38 -0.74 -14.83
CA ILE A 77 -12.10 -0.02 -14.86
C ILE A 77 -12.29 1.42 -14.35
N ASP A 78 -13.31 2.12 -14.82
CA ASP A 78 -13.62 3.48 -14.36
C ASP A 78 -13.92 3.51 -12.87
N GLN A 79 -14.70 2.53 -12.37
CA GLN A 79 -14.98 2.38 -10.95
C GLN A 79 -13.71 2.08 -10.14
N LEU A 80 -12.80 1.27 -10.67
CA LEU A 80 -11.51 0.98 -10.03
C LEU A 80 -10.65 2.25 -9.91
N GLU A 81 -10.59 3.08 -10.94
CA GLU A 81 -9.87 4.35 -10.90
C GLU A 81 -10.49 5.33 -9.90
N TRP A 82 -11.83 5.40 -9.85
CA TRP A 82 -12.54 6.20 -8.84
C TRP A 82 -12.20 5.74 -7.42
N LEU A 83 -12.26 4.41 -7.16
CA LEU A 83 -11.92 3.84 -5.86
C LEU A 83 -10.47 4.14 -5.48
N LYS A 84 -9.53 4.05 -6.42
CA LYS A 84 -8.12 4.40 -6.17
C LYS A 84 -7.97 5.84 -5.74
N ALA A 85 -8.62 6.77 -6.44
CA ALA A 85 -8.60 8.19 -6.10
C ALA A 85 -9.24 8.44 -4.72
N HIS A 86 -10.41 7.85 -4.47
CA HIS A 86 -11.17 8.03 -3.24
C HIS A 86 -10.41 7.55 -1.99
N PHE A 87 -9.74 6.40 -2.09
CA PHE A 87 -8.99 5.78 -0.99
C PHE A 87 -7.49 6.12 -1.00
N GLY A 88 -7.01 6.96 -1.93
CA GLY A 88 -5.60 7.36 -2.01
C GLY A 88 -4.64 6.23 -2.39
N LEU A 89 -5.09 5.25 -3.17
CA LEU A 89 -4.32 4.07 -3.55
C LEU A 89 -3.49 4.37 -4.80
N GLY A 90 -2.16 4.23 -4.69
CA GLY A 90 -1.22 4.61 -5.74
C GLY A 90 -1.15 3.65 -6.94
N SER A 91 -1.69 2.43 -6.82
CA SER A 91 -1.61 1.42 -7.88
C SER A 91 -2.77 0.42 -7.85
N ASN A 92 -2.98 -0.28 -8.97
CA ASN A 92 -3.97 -1.36 -9.07
C ASN A 92 -3.64 -2.50 -8.09
N SER A 93 -2.36 -2.77 -7.87
CA SER A 93 -1.92 -3.76 -6.89
C SER A 93 -2.26 -3.33 -5.46
N ASP A 94 -2.20 -2.04 -5.14
CA ASP A 94 -2.62 -1.54 -3.82
C ASP A 94 -4.13 -1.67 -3.65
N ALA A 95 -4.91 -1.35 -4.68
CA ALA A 95 -6.36 -1.49 -4.67
C ALA A 95 -6.81 -2.95 -4.51
N ILE A 96 -6.20 -3.89 -5.24
CA ILE A 96 -6.53 -5.31 -5.11
C ILE A 96 -6.16 -5.84 -3.71
N ARG A 97 -4.99 -5.45 -3.18
CA ARG A 97 -4.59 -5.86 -1.83
C ARG A 97 -5.51 -5.27 -0.75
N ALA A 98 -5.92 -4.01 -0.90
CA ALA A 98 -6.88 -3.36 -0.02
C ALA A 98 -8.23 -4.10 -0.05
N LEU A 99 -8.73 -4.43 -1.25
CA LEU A 99 -9.96 -5.20 -1.42
C LEU A 99 -9.88 -6.59 -0.77
N VAL A 100 -8.79 -7.34 -0.98
CA VAL A 100 -8.58 -8.66 -0.37
C VAL A 100 -8.56 -8.58 1.16
N ARG A 101 -7.91 -7.54 1.72
CA ARG A 101 -7.90 -7.31 3.16
C ARG A 101 -9.27 -6.93 3.70
N ALA A 102 -9.97 -6.01 3.05
CA ALA A 102 -11.33 -5.64 3.40
C ALA A 102 -12.28 -6.85 3.38
N ALA A 103 -12.21 -7.68 2.35
CA ALA A 103 -13.01 -8.91 2.22
C ALA A 103 -12.68 -9.95 3.30
N SER A 104 -11.46 -9.94 3.85
CA SER A 104 -11.07 -10.77 4.98
C SER A 104 -11.54 -10.24 6.35
N GLY A 105 -12.27 -9.12 6.39
CA GLY A 105 -12.73 -8.49 7.64
C GLY A 105 -11.74 -7.50 8.24
N MET A 106 -10.65 -7.19 7.54
CA MET A 106 -9.68 -6.17 7.95
C MET A 106 -10.15 -4.80 7.43
N LEU A 107 -10.72 -3.98 8.32
CA LEU A 107 -11.22 -2.65 7.97
C LEU A 107 -10.05 -1.69 7.63
N GLU A 108 -9.93 -1.30 6.35
CA GLU A 108 -9.17 -0.11 5.95
C GLU A 108 -10.13 1.09 6.00
N PHE A 109 -9.83 2.09 6.83
CA PHE A 109 -10.64 3.31 6.91
C PHE A 109 -10.24 4.23 5.76
N ASP A 110 -11.22 4.88 5.14
CA ASP A 110 -10.91 5.94 4.18
C ASP A 110 -10.17 7.10 4.89
N PRO A 111 -9.40 7.92 4.16
CA PRO A 111 -8.61 9.00 4.75
C PRO A 111 -9.41 9.98 5.62
N VAL A 112 -10.68 10.26 5.26
CA VAL A 112 -11.56 11.15 6.03
C VAL A 112 -11.96 10.50 7.34
N THR A 113 -12.33 9.21 7.34
CA THR A 113 -12.65 8.49 8.57
C THR A 113 -11.43 8.32 9.48
N ALA A 114 -10.25 8.08 8.90
CA ALA A 114 -9.00 8.03 9.64
C ALA A 114 -8.67 9.37 10.33
N GLU A 115 -8.97 10.49 9.67
CA GLU A 115 -8.75 11.82 10.25
C GLU A 115 -9.74 12.13 11.38
N LYS A 116 -11.03 11.78 11.21
CA LYS A 116 -12.01 11.87 12.30
C LYS A 116 -11.59 11.04 13.53
N LEU A 117 -11.04 9.85 13.32
CA LEU A 117 -10.48 9.03 14.40
C LEU A 117 -9.26 9.69 15.08
N ASN A 118 -8.42 10.41 14.32
CA ASN A 118 -7.33 11.21 14.87
C ASN A 118 -7.82 12.37 15.75
N GLU A 119 -8.89 13.04 15.33
CA GLU A 119 -9.53 14.12 16.08
C GLU A 119 -10.12 13.61 17.39
N VAL A 120 -10.90 12.53 17.34
CA VAL A 120 -11.47 11.87 18.54
C VAL A 120 -10.39 11.49 19.54
N ARG A 121 -9.26 10.94 19.06
CA ARG A 121 -8.09 10.66 19.91
C ARG A 121 -7.53 11.93 20.55
N GLY A 122 -7.44 13.02 19.80
CA GLY A 122 -6.99 14.32 20.30
C GLY A 122 -7.86 14.84 21.44
N GLU A 123 -9.18 14.77 21.28
CA GLU A 123 -10.15 15.17 22.31
C GLU A 123 -10.04 14.30 23.56
N LEU A 124 -9.95 12.97 23.40
CA LEU A 124 -9.76 12.05 24.54
C LEU A 124 -8.48 12.35 25.32
N ARG A 125 -7.40 12.72 24.64
CA ARG A 125 -6.16 13.14 25.30
C ARG A 125 -6.35 14.42 26.13
N LYS A 126 -7.07 15.41 25.60
CA LYS A 126 -7.39 16.66 26.34
C LYS A 126 -8.21 16.35 27.60
N ILE A 127 -9.22 15.48 27.48
CA ILE A 127 -10.04 15.06 28.62
C ILE A 127 -9.17 14.36 29.67
N GLY A 128 -8.29 13.45 29.27
CA GLY A 128 -7.35 12.78 30.17
C GLY A 128 -6.42 13.75 30.93
N VAL A 129 -5.95 14.81 30.26
CA VAL A 129 -5.16 15.88 30.89
C VAL A 129 -5.97 16.63 31.95
N ASN A 130 -7.21 17.03 31.63
CA ASN A 130 -8.09 17.74 32.56
C ASN A 130 -8.41 16.88 33.80
N VAL A 131 -8.69 15.59 33.60
CA VAL A 131 -8.95 14.64 34.69
C VAL A 131 -7.74 14.50 35.61
N ASN A 132 -6.54 14.43 35.04
CA ASN A 132 -5.32 14.37 35.84
C ASN A 132 -5.05 15.68 36.61
N GLN A 133 -5.43 16.83 36.06
CA GLN A 133 -5.35 18.12 36.75
C GLN A 133 -6.34 18.21 37.92
N ILE A 134 -7.57 17.73 37.75
CA ILE A 134 -8.57 17.65 38.84
C ILE A 134 -8.03 16.80 39.99
N ALA A 135 -7.49 15.61 39.69
CA ALA A 135 -6.87 14.76 40.69
C ALA A 135 -5.69 15.46 41.40
N LEU A 136 -4.82 16.15 40.68
CA LEU A 136 -3.69 16.89 41.28
C LEU A 136 -4.13 18.09 42.13
N ALA A 137 -5.13 18.84 41.68
CA ALA A 137 -5.65 20.00 42.41
C ALA A 137 -6.35 19.57 43.70
N SER A 138 -7.12 18.49 43.64
CA SER A 138 -7.77 17.93 44.82
C SER A 138 -6.77 17.29 45.80
N ASN A 139 -5.75 16.57 45.32
CA ASN A 139 -4.63 16.08 46.17
C ASN A 139 -3.87 17.21 46.89
N ARG A 140 -3.88 18.42 46.33
CA ARG A 140 -3.28 19.62 46.93
C ARG A 140 -4.25 20.38 47.83
N GLY A 141 -5.44 19.84 48.10
CA GLY A 141 -6.49 20.46 48.91
C GLY A 141 -7.15 21.67 48.25
N ARG A 142 -7.00 21.86 46.93
CA ARG A 142 -7.57 23.02 46.21
C ARG A 142 -9.00 22.78 45.70
N ILE A 143 -9.45 21.52 45.73
CA ILE A 143 -10.80 21.10 45.34
C ILE A 143 -11.23 20.04 46.36
N ASP A 144 -12.41 20.22 46.94
CA ASP A 144 -13.02 19.24 47.84
C ASP A 144 -14.01 18.37 47.05
N LEU A 145 -13.70 17.09 46.92
CA LEU A 145 -14.50 16.11 46.19
C LEU A 145 -14.96 15.03 47.18
N ALA A 146 -16.21 14.60 47.06
CA ALA A 146 -16.73 13.48 47.82
C ALA A 146 -15.98 12.18 47.45
N ARG A 147 -15.89 11.25 48.41
CA ARG A 147 -15.13 9.99 48.24
C ARG A 147 -15.61 9.14 47.05
N GLN A 148 -16.90 9.22 46.68
CA GLN A 148 -17.47 8.54 45.52
C GLN A 148 -17.05 9.18 44.20
N GLU A 149 -16.94 10.51 44.16
CA GLU A 149 -16.46 11.26 42.98
C GLU A 149 -14.98 10.95 42.73
N TRP A 150 -14.21 10.73 43.80
CA TRP A 150 -12.83 10.27 43.72
C TRP A 150 -12.67 8.88 43.08
N GLN A 151 -13.55 7.93 43.40
CA GLN A 151 -13.52 6.60 42.77
C GLN A 151 -13.82 6.72 41.27
N ALA A 152 -14.82 7.51 40.89
CA ALA A 152 -15.15 7.74 39.48
C ALA A 152 -14.00 8.42 38.72
N VAL A 153 -13.34 9.43 39.31
CA VAL A 153 -12.18 10.11 38.72
C VAL A 153 -11.00 9.17 38.54
N ASP A 154 -10.71 8.30 39.52
CA ASP A 154 -9.58 7.37 39.43
C ASP A 154 -9.86 6.22 38.45
N GLU A 155 -11.10 5.74 38.36
CA GLU A 155 -11.54 4.81 37.31
C GLU A 155 -11.35 5.40 35.92
N LEU A 156 -11.79 6.65 35.73
CA LEU A 156 -11.66 7.39 34.47
C LEU A 156 -10.17 7.58 34.11
N ARG A 157 -9.33 7.93 35.09
CA ARG A 157 -7.87 8.09 34.92
C ARG A 157 -7.18 6.78 34.54
N ARG A 158 -7.67 5.64 35.03
CA ARG A 158 -7.18 4.30 34.66
C ARG A 158 -7.71 3.83 33.31
N ALA A 159 -8.90 4.26 32.90
CA ALA A 159 -9.53 3.86 31.64
C ALA A 159 -8.99 4.65 30.44
N PHE A 160 -8.76 5.96 30.59
CA PHE A 160 -8.35 6.82 29.47
C PHE A 160 -7.07 6.40 28.74
N PRO A 161 -5.96 6.04 29.43
CA PRO A 161 -4.75 5.58 28.75
C PRO A 161 -4.97 4.31 27.93
N ARG A 162 -5.90 3.45 28.35
CA ARG A 162 -6.26 2.22 27.62
C ARG A 162 -7.03 2.56 26.34
N VAL A 163 -8.01 3.44 26.42
CA VAL A 163 -8.79 3.91 25.26
C VAL A 163 -7.91 4.69 24.28
N GLU A 164 -7.05 5.59 24.78
CA GLU A 164 -6.10 6.35 23.95
C GLU A 164 -5.09 5.41 23.28
N GLY A 165 -4.56 4.42 24.02
CA GLY A 165 -3.66 3.41 23.49
C GLY A 165 -4.29 2.57 22.39
N TYR A 166 -5.55 2.16 22.56
CA TYR A 166 -6.31 1.42 21.56
C TYR A 166 -6.56 2.24 20.31
N LEU A 167 -7.06 3.47 20.44
CA LEU A 167 -7.27 4.38 19.30
C LEU A 167 -5.96 4.72 18.59
N ARG A 168 -4.88 4.89 19.35
CA ARG A 168 -3.54 5.09 18.80
C ARG A 168 -3.07 3.86 18.02
N ALA A 169 -3.36 2.65 18.50
CA ALA A 169 -3.07 1.42 17.77
C ALA A 169 -3.88 1.36 16.47
N VAL A 170 -5.20 1.59 16.53
CA VAL A 170 -6.09 1.62 15.35
C VAL A 170 -5.60 2.64 14.31
N VAL A 171 -5.29 3.87 14.72
CA VAL A 171 -4.78 4.92 13.83
C VAL A 171 -3.38 4.58 13.29
N ASN A 172 -2.46 4.12 14.14
CA ASN A 172 -1.10 3.79 13.70
C ASN A 172 -1.08 2.57 12.78
N GLU A 173 -2.02 1.65 12.95
CA GLU A 173 -2.22 0.50 12.08
C GLU A 173 -2.67 0.94 10.67
N GLN A 174 -3.56 1.94 10.57
CA GLN A 174 -3.90 2.56 9.28
C GLN A 174 -2.67 3.20 8.61
N ARG A 175 -1.80 3.87 9.38
CA ARG A 175 -0.56 4.48 8.85
C ARG A 175 0.52 3.46 8.50
N ARG A 176 0.49 2.24 9.07
CA ARG A 176 1.55 1.21 8.94
C ARG A 176 1.07 -0.05 8.22
N ARG A 177 0.70 0.10 6.94
CA ARG A 177 0.88 -0.95 5.90
C ARG A 177 0.32 -2.33 6.28
N GLY A 178 -0.95 -2.56 5.91
CA GLY A 178 -1.74 -3.76 6.21
C GLY A 178 -1.21 -5.15 5.81
N THR A 179 0.01 -5.30 5.31
CA THR A 179 0.62 -6.60 4.98
C THR A 179 0.96 -7.43 6.24
N ARG A 180 1.54 -6.82 7.28
CA ARG A 180 1.94 -7.57 8.50
C ARG A 180 0.73 -7.97 9.35
N LEU A 181 -0.31 -7.14 9.37
CA LEU A 181 -1.54 -7.44 10.11
C LEU A 181 -2.37 -8.51 9.40
N PHE A 182 -2.49 -8.44 8.07
CA PHE A 182 -3.15 -9.50 7.30
C PHE A 182 -2.49 -10.86 7.55
N GLN A 183 -1.15 -10.89 7.62
CA GLN A 183 -0.42 -12.10 7.95
C GLN A 183 -0.78 -12.62 9.35
N LYS A 184 -0.75 -11.77 10.38
CA LYS A 184 -1.13 -12.15 11.76
C LYS A 184 -2.61 -12.52 11.91
N PHE A 185 -3.50 -11.87 11.17
CA PHE A 185 -4.95 -12.14 11.19
C PHE A 185 -5.26 -13.51 10.58
N ILE A 186 -4.64 -13.83 9.44
CA ILE A 186 -4.74 -15.16 8.83
C ILE A 186 -4.16 -16.25 9.74
N GLU A 187 -3.08 -15.95 10.46
CA GLU A 187 -2.49 -16.86 11.46
C GLU A 187 -3.43 -17.09 12.66
N ALA A 188 -4.14 -16.05 13.14
CA ALA A 188 -5.08 -16.15 14.26
C ALA A 188 -6.43 -16.81 13.91
N GLY A 189 -6.91 -16.67 12.67
CA GLY A 189 -8.19 -17.23 12.22
C GLY A 189 -8.12 -18.69 11.73
N ARG A 190 -6.93 -19.29 11.67
CA ARG A 190 -6.71 -20.70 11.27
C ARG A 190 -6.28 -21.61 12.43
N GLY A 191 -6.32 -21.10 13.66
CA GLY A 191 -6.07 -21.86 14.90
C GLY A 191 -7.34 -22.40 15.52
#